data_AF-A0A962PUB2-F1
#
_entry.id   AF-A0A962PUB2-F1
#
_cell.length_a   1.000
_cell.length_b   1.000
_cell.length_c   1.000
_cell.angle_alpha   90.00
_cell.angle_beta   90.00
_cell.angle_gamma   90.00
#
_symmetry.space_group_name_H-M   'P 1'
#
loop_
_entity.id
_entity.type
_entity.pdbx_description
1 polymer ?
#
loop_
_entity_poly.entity_id
_entity_poly.type
_entity_poly.pdbx_seq_one_letter_code
_entity_poly.pdbx_strand_id
1 'polypeptide(L)'
;MKWFKPRTWIHATLLAAPVVIAQVAVSQLQADIGLRPLSAAMAQEKKGPDTRETRRTPALRNNVYEKLAKAQEAAEAKDLNGAASILDEMIASGGKSALNSYELANVYNLYAFIYYSREDYAKALKAYEEVVAQPDIPLAMEINTKYTIAQLYFVQEQWQKGINALLDWFAVTDNPNANAYVLLSQGYYQTKDYDKALLNVEKAISMYKAEDKLPKEQWYNLARFLYFEKNDVNKTVSTLEELLKYYPKKEYWVQLSHMYGEQKKEALQLAAMDTAYVQGMLDKGPEQVTLAYLYLNGEIPYRAGKVMEKGLKNGSIQATSKNYEIAASAWRQAQELDKAIADMEQAAAKSDDGELYARLGNIYLDSDKFDEAIVAINKGLSRGGVKRPDTARLVLGMAYFNDKQYDKAREAFKAAGRDERSAKYAQQWMQYLDSELDRQTKLRDS
;
A
#
# COMPACT_ATOMS: atom_id res chain seq x y z
N MET A 1 22.41 -22.93 -6.15
CA MET A 1 21.93 -22.05 -5.06
C MET A 1 20.44 -21.85 -5.26
N LYS A 2 19.59 -22.69 -4.65
CA LYS A 2 18.12 -22.55 -4.70
C LYS A 2 17.68 -21.95 -3.37
N TRP A 3 17.71 -20.63 -3.27
CA TRP A 3 17.20 -19.91 -2.10
C TRP A 3 15.96 -19.13 -2.51
N PHE A 4 14.91 -19.27 -1.69
CA PHE A 4 13.63 -18.58 -1.70
C PHE A 4 12.63 -18.90 -2.84
N LYS A 5 11.55 -19.60 -2.47
CA LYS A 5 10.24 -19.45 -3.14
C LYS A 5 9.57 -18.21 -2.53
N PRO A 6 9.42 -17.09 -3.25
CA PRO A 6 8.67 -15.94 -2.74
C PRO A 6 7.19 -16.21 -3.04
N ARG A 7 6.39 -16.66 -2.07
CA ARG A 7 4.96 -16.83 -2.36
C ARG A 7 3.96 -16.52 -1.26
N THR A 8 4.39 -16.08 -0.06
CA THR A 8 3.43 -15.94 1.05
C THR A 8 3.51 -14.65 1.87
N TRP A 9 4.49 -13.76 1.65
CA TRP A 9 4.67 -12.58 2.51
C TRP A 9 4.29 -11.22 1.88
N ILE A 10 3.97 -11.17 0.58
CA ILE A 10 3.72 -9.90 -0.14
C ILE A 10 2.29 -9.37 0.06
N HIS A 11 1.33 -10.23 0.41
CA HIS A 11 -0.09 -9.84 0.43
C HIS A 11 -0.47 -8.97 1.65
N ALA A 12 0.20 -9.06 2.80
CA ALA A 12 -0.38 -8.49 4.03
C ALA A 12 -0.03 -7.02 4.31
N THR A 13 1.14 -6.51 3.88
CA THR A 13 1.64 -5.20 4.35
C THR A 13 1.57 -4.06 3.33
N LEU A 14 1.48 -4.35 2.03
CA LEU A 14 1.33 -3.33 0.98
C LEU A 14 -0.12 -3.00 0.63
N LEU A 15 -1.09 -3.80 1.11
CA LEU A 15 -2.52 -3.63 0.86
C LEU A 15 -3.23 -2.70 1.86
N ALA A 16 -2.55 -2.30 2.92
CA ALA A 16 -3.16 -1.55 4.02
C ALA A 16 -3.08 -0.02 3.81
N ALA A 17 -3.57 0.48 2.68
CA ALA A 17 -4.27 1.75 2.73
C ALA A 17 -5.73 1.35 2.92
N PRO A 18 -6.32 1.42 4.13
CA PRO A 18 -7.75 1.23 4.26
C PRO A 18 -8.38 2.19 3.25
N VAL A 19 -9.14 1.65 2.29
CA VAL A 19 -9.97 2.51 1.46
C VAL A 19 -10.86 3.20 2.47
N VAL A 20 -10.63 4.50 2.68
CA VAL A 20 -11.33 5.29 3.70
C VAL A 20 -12.74 5.58 3.18
N ILE A 21 -13.52 4.52 2.97
CA ILE A 21 -14.86 4.56 2.36
C ILE A 21 -15.82 5.29 3.30
N ALA A 22 -15.71 5.03 4.61
CA ALA A 22 -16.60 5.59 5.62
C ALA A 22 -16.51 7.13 5.71
N GLN A 23 -15.31 7.72 5.76
CA GLN A 23 -15.20 9.19 5.90
C GLN A 23 -15.69 9.94 4.65
N VAL A 24 -15.51 9.34 3.46
CA VAL A 24 -15.92 9.97 2.20
C VAL A 24 -17.43 9.92 2.01
N ALA A 25 -18.05 8.77 2.30
CA ALA A 25 -19.51 8.63 2.28
C ALA A 25 -20.19 9.64 3.22
N VAL A 26 -19.62 9.85 4.42
CA VAL A 26 -20.13 10.84 5.38
C VAL A 26 -19.97 12.27 4.85
N SER A 27 -18.81 12.64 4.28
CA SER A 27 -18.58 14.00 3.76
C SER A 27 -19.49 14.39 2.58
N GLN A 28 -19.77 13.43 1.67
CA GLN A 28 -20.69 13.66 0.55
C GLN A 28 -22.14 13.71 1.04
N LEU A 29 -22.51 12.82 1.96
CA LEU A 29 -23.83 12.82 2.58
C LEU A 29 -24.13 14.13 3.31
N GLN A 30 -23.15 14.73 3.99
CA GLN A 30 -23.30 16.05 4.61
C GLN A 30 -23.58 17.16 3.59
N ALA A 31 -22.93 17.11 2.42
CA ALA A 31 -23.19 18.07 1.33
C ALA A 31 -24.59 17.88 0.70
N ASP A 32 -25.06 16.64 0.62
CA ASP A 32 -26.36 16.29 0.03
C ASP A 32 -27.53 16.53 0.99
N ILE A 33 -27.33 16.34 2.31
CA ILE A 33 -28.34 16.56 3.37
C ILE A 33 -28.40 18.02 3.84
N GLY A 34 -27.41 18.86 3.51
CA GLY A 34 -27.37 20.26 3.96
C GLY A 34 -28.71 21.01 3.77
N LEU A 35 -29.08 21.82 4.76
CA LEU A 35 -30.32 22.61 4.76
C LEU A 35 -30.39 23.50 3.51
N ARG A 36 -31.30 23.17 2.59
CA ARG A 36 -31.63 24.00 1.44
C ARG A 36 -32.87 24.84 1.78
N PRO A 37 -32.91 26.14 1.43
CA PRO A 37 -34.10 26.95 1.60
C PRO A 37 -35.30 26.29 0.92
N LEU A 38 -36.46 26.24 1.59
CA LEU A 38 -37.73 25.74 1.03
C LEU A 38 -38.10 26.41 -0.31
N SER A 39 -37.59 27.63 -0.56
CA SER A 39 -37.81 28.43 -1.77
C SER A 39 -36.70 28.30 -2.82
N ALA A 40 -35.64 27.53 -2.57
CA ALA A 40 -34.54 27.37 -3.51
C ALA A 40 -35.01 26.50 -4.69
N ALA A 41 -35.22 27.13 -5.86
CA ALA A 41 -35.35 26.40 -7.11
C ALA A 41 -34.10 25.54 -7.30
N MET A 42 -34.27 24.23 -7.45
CA MET A 42 -33.16 23.32 -7.74
C MET A 42 -32.68 23.59 -9.17
N ALA A 43 -31.78 24.55 -9.31
CA ALA A 43 -31.10 24.83 -10.56
C ALA A 43 -30.10 23.71 -10.84
N GLN A 44 -30.56 22.68 -11.53
CA GLN A 44 -29.67 21.77 -12.24
C GLN A 44 -29.11 22.56 -13.43
N GLU A 45 -27.78 22.56 -13.64
CA GLU A 45 -27.18 23.16 -14.84
C GLU A 45 -27.91 22.62 -16.09
N LYS A 46 -28.74 23.47 -16.71
CA LYS A 46 -29.56 23.10 -17.86
C LYS A 46 -28.65 22.90 -19.08
N LYS A 47 -28.35 21.64 -19.40
CA LYS A 47 -28.01 21.23 -20.76
C LYS A 47 -29.24 20.60 -21.41
N GLY A 48 -30.13 21.43 -21.96
CA GLY A 48 -31.28 21.00 -22.79
C GLY A 48 -32.68 21.31 -22.21
N PRO A 49 -33.74 21.13 -23.02
CA PRO A 49 -35.12 21.27 -22.57
C PRO A 49 -35.45 20.19 -21.53
N ASP A 50 -36.12 20.57 -20.45
CA ASP A 50 -36.59 19.66 -19.39
C ASP A 50 -37.77 18.85 -19.95
N THR A 51 -37.50 17.60 -20.37
CA THR A 51 -38.50 16.70 -20.96
C THR A 51 -39.27 15.90 -19.92
N ARG A 52 -39.09 16.18 -18.61
CA ARG A 52 -39.74 15.42 -17.53
C ARG A 52 -41.23 15.71 -17.49
N GLU A 53 -42.03 14.68 -17.25
CA GLU A 53 -43.45 14.87 -16.93
C GLU A 53 -43.57 15.74 -15.68
N THR A 54 -44.19 16.91 -15.83
CA THR A 54 -44.44 17.82 -14.70
C THR A 54 -45.54 17.22 -13.84
N ARG A 55 -45.16 16.63 -12.70
CA ARG A 55 -46.14 16.12 -11.73
C ARG A 55 -46.92 17.28 -11.13
N ARG A 56 -48.24 17.11 -11.00
CA ARG A 56 -49.11 18.09 -10.35
C ARG A 56 -48.97 17.97 -8.84
N THR A 57 -48.00 18.70 -8.29
CA THR A 57 -47.77 18.74 -6.84
C THR A 57 -48.73 19.73 -6.16
N PRO A 58 -49.31 19.38 -4.99
CA PRO A 58 -50.09 20.31 -4.17
C PRO A 58 -49.28 21.55 -3.77
N ALA A 59 -49.95 22.71 -3.69
CA ALA A 59 -49.31 23.94 -3.23
C ALA A 59 -48.97 23.88 -1.73
N LEU A 60 -47.84 24.47 -1.34
CA LEU A 60 -47.45 24.67 0.05
C LEU A 60 -48.21 25.89 0.61
N ARG A 61 -49.09 25.67 1.60
CA ARG A 61 -49.90 26.76 2.19
C ARG A 61 -49.03 27.70 3.03
N ASN A 62 -49.30 29.00 2.97
CA ASN A 62 -48.49 30.03 3.65
C ASN A 62 -48.30 29.77 5.15
N ASN A 63 -49.36 29.40 5.87
CA ASN A 63 -49.30 29.12 7.30
C ASN A 63 -48.43 27.89 7.64
N VAL A 64 -48.37 26.90 6.74
CA VAL A 64 -47.52 25.71 6.88
C VAL A 64 -46.07 26.07 6.52
N TYR A 65 -45.87 26.85 5.45
CA TYR A 65 -44.56 27.39 5.08
C TYR A 65 -43.91 28.15 6.23
N GLU A 66 -44.62 29.09 6.86
CA GLU A 66 -44.08 29.88 7.97
C GLU A 66 -43.62 29.01 9.14
N LYS A 67 -44.34 27.93 9.46
CA LYS A 67 -43.93 27.00 10.52
C LYS A 67 -42.73 26.16 10.12
N LEU A 68 -42.70 25.66 8.88
CA LEU A 68 -41.53 24.93 8.34
C LEU A 68 -40.28 25.81 8.30
N ALA A 69 -40.42 27.08 7.90
CA ALA A 69 -39.33 28.04 7.87
C ALA A 69 -38.78 28.30 9.29
N LYS A 70 -39.64 28.49 10.29
CA LYS A 70 -39.21 28.61 11.70
C LYS A 70 -38.50 27.37 12.21
N ALA A 71 -39.01 26.18 11.88
CA ALA A 71 -38.34 24.93 12.24
C ALA A 71 -36.97 24.81 11.54
N GLN A 72 -36.87 25.26 10.29
CA GLN A 72 -35.63 25.30 9.52
C GLN A 72 -34.61 26.25 10.16
N GLU A 73 -35.01 27.49 10.48
CA GLU A 73 -34.17 28.47 11.16
C GLU A 73 -33.65 27.96 12.51
N ALA A 74 -34.51 27.30 13.30
CA ALA A 74 -34.10 26.67 14.55
C ALA A 74 -33.05 25.56 14.31
N ALA A 75 -33.24 24.72 13.28
CA ALA A 75 -32.28 23.69 12.91
C ALA A 75 -30.93 24.26 12.43
N GLU A 76 -30.96 25.33 11.63
CA GLU A 76 -29.77 26.08 11.18
C GLU A 76 -29.01 26.70 12.37
N ALA A 77 -29.74 27.20 13.37
CA ALA A 77 -29.19 27.69 14.63
C ALA A 77 -28.69 26.58 15.57
N LYS A 78 -28.72 25.32 15.13
CA LYS A 78 -28.40 24.10 15.91
C LYS A 78 -29.34 23.85 17.10
N ASP A 79 -30.46 24.55 17.19
CA ASP A 79 -31.54 24.22 18.11
C ASP A 79 -32.40 23.08 17.55
N LEU A 80 -31.82 21.88 17.53
CA LEU A 80 -32.46 20.68 17.00
C LEU A 80 -33.69 20.28 17.83
N ASN A 81 -33.72 20.62 19.12
CA ASN A 81 -34.85 20.34 20.01
C ASN A 81 -36.02 21.28 19.71
N GLY A 82 -35.75 22.59 19.60
CA GLY A 82 -36.76 23.57 19.20
C GLY A 82 -37.31 23.29 17.81
N ALA A 83 -36.45 22.96 16.84
CA ALA A 83 -36.88 22.57 15.50
C ALA A 83 -37.80 21.35 15.52
N ALA A 84 -37.44 20.31 16.28
CA ALA A 84 -38.28 19.12 16.44
C ALA A 84 -39.62 19.44 17.11
N SER A 85 -39.63 20.28 18.15
CA SER A 85 -40.86 20.70 18.84
C SER A 85 -41.83 21.42 17.90
N ILE A 86 -41.34 22.30 17.02
CA ILE A 86 -42.17 23.00 16.04
C ILE A 86 -42.83 21.99 15.07
N LEU A 87 -42.08 20.98 14.61
CA LEU A 87 -42.62 19.92 13.76
C LEU A 87 -43.63 19.04 14.51
N ASP A 88 -43.36 18.69 15.76
CA ASP A 88 -44.26 17.90 16.61
C ASP A 88 -45.59 18.65 16.82
N GLU A 89 -45.56 19.96 17.07
CA GLU A 89 -46.74 20.82 17.15
C GLU A 89 -47.53 20.89 15.85
N MET A 90 -46.84 20.93 14.69
CA MET A 90 -47.50 20.89 13.39
C MET A 90 -48.30 19.61 13.20
N ILE A 91 -47.75 18.46 13.63
CA ILE A 91 -48.45 17.17 13.57
C ILE A 91 -49.53 17.07 14.65
N ALA A 92 -49.31 17.59 15.85
CA ALA A 92 -50.27 17.52 16.96
C ALA A 92 -51.51 18.39 16.74
N SER A 93 -51.37 19.56 16.10
CA SER A 93 -52.45 20.55 15.92
C SER A 93 -53.58 20.09 14.97
N GLY A 94 -53.39 19.04 14.18
CA GLY A 94 -54.40 18.55 13.23
C GLY A 94 -54.19 17.12 12.70
N GLY A 95 -53.15 16.42 13.18
CA GLY A 95 -52.73 15.14 12.66
C GLY A 95 -52.03 15.22 11.31
N LYS A 96 -51.40 14.11 10.88
CA LYS A 96 -50.76 14.00 9.56
C LYS A 96 -51.73 14.30 8.40
N SER A 97 -53.02 13.99 8.57
CA SER A 97 -54.07 14.22 7.58
C SER A 97 -54.44 15.69 7.35
N ALA A 98 -54.04 16.60 8.24
CA ALA A 98 -54.28 18.03 8.05
C ALA A 98 -53.30 18.66 7.04
N LEU A 99 -52.20 17.97 6.71
CA LEU A 99 -51.18 18.39 5.74
C LEU A 99 -51.45 17.70 4.41
N ASN A 100 -51.20 18.41 3.29
CA ASN A 100 -51.14 17.75 1.99
C ASN A 100 -49.83 16.95 1.85
N SER A 101 -49.73 16.13 0.81
CA SER A 101 -48.58 15.23 0.62
C SER A 101 -47.24 15.96 0.50
N TYR A 102 -47.20 17.12 -0.17
CA TYR A 102 -45.99 17.92 -0.30
C TYR A 102 -45.58 18.58 1.03
N GLU A 103 -46.54 19.09 1.79
CA GLU A 103 -46.32 19.65 3.13
C GLU A 103 -45.78 18.59 4.10
N LEU A 104 -46.43 17.42 4.12
CA LEU A 104 -46.03 16.30 4.97
C LEU A 104 -44.65 15.75 4.57
N ALA A 105 -44.33 15.71 3.27
CA ALA A 105 -43.00 15.38 2.79
C ALA A 105 -41.94 16.36 3.31
N ASN A 106 -42.21 17.66 3.33
CA ASN A 106 -41.26 18.64 3.88
C ASN A 106 -41.08 18.52 5.40
N VAL A 107 -42.15 18.20 6.14
CA VAL A 107 -42.07 17.88 7.58
C VAL A 107 -41.13 16.70 7.81
N TYR A 108 -41.33 15.59 7.08
CA TYR A 108 -40.48 14.41 7.21
C TYR A 108 -39.03 14.66 6.75
N ASN A 109 -38.83 15.45 5.70
CA ASN A 109 -37.50 15.86 5.25
C ASN A 109 -36.74 16.62 6.35
N LEU A 110 -37.41 17.52 7.07
CA LEU A 110 -36.78 18.26 8.18
C LEU A 110 -36.56 17.38 9.42
N TYR A 111 -37.49 16.47 9.76
CA TYR A 111 -37.21 15.45 10.77
C TYR A 111 -35.98 14.62 10.41
N ALA A 112 -35.86 14.21 9.15
CA ALA A 112 -34.73 13.41 8.68
C ALA A 112 -33.41 14.17 8.85
N PHE A 113 -33.38 15.47 8.50
CA PHE A 113 -32.24 16.35 8.76
C PHE A 113 -31.89 16.45 10.26
N ILE A 114 -32.90 16.63 11.13
CA ILE A 114 -32.71 16.71 12.58
C ILE A 114 -32.13 15.41 13.13
N TYR A 115 -32.68 14.25 12.73
CA TYR A 115 -32.18 12.94 13.15
C TYR A 115 -30.76 12.70 12.64
N TYR A 116 -30.48 13.05 11.38
CA TYR A 116 -29.13 12.96 10.82
C TYR A 116 -28.13 13.82 11.60
N SER A 117 -28.50 15.05 11.94
CA SER A 117 -27.65 15.97 12.71
C SER A 117 -27.39 15.51 14.15
N ARG A 118 -28.23 14.62 14.67
CA ARG A 118 -28.05 13.91 15.94
C ARG A 118 -27.34 12.56 15.78
N GLU A 119 -26.88 12.24 14.58
CA GLU A 119 -26.28 10.96 14.20
C GLU A 119 -27.23 9.75 14.37
N ASP A 120 -28.55 9.99 14.50
CA ASP A 120 -29.58 8.96 14.52
C ASP A 120 -29.97 8.57 13.08
N TYR A 121 -29.03 7.90 12.40
CA TYR A 121 -29.17 7.51 11.00
C TYR A 121 -30.36 6.57 10.76
N ALA A 122 -30.74 5.76 11.75
CA ALA A 122 -31.88 4.86 11.66
C ALA A 122 -33.20 5.63 11.60
N LYS A 123 -33.39 6.66 12.46
CA LYS A 123 -34.58 7.52 12.37
C LYS A 123 -34.55 8.44 11.16
N ALA A 124 -33.38 8.94 10.78
CA ALA A 124 -33.22 9.74 9.57
C ALA A 124 -33.67 8.96 8.32
N LEU A 125 -33.21 7.71 8.19
CA LEU A 125 -33.60 6.82 7.10
C LEU A 125 -35.11 6.61 7.05
N LYS A 126 -35.74 6.27 8.19
CA LYS A 126 -37.21 6.11 8.26
C LYS A 126 -37.95 7.37 7.85
N ALA A 127 -37.48 8.55 8.28
CA ALA A 127 -38.10 9.81 7.92
C ALA A 127 -37.96 10.10 6.41
N TYR A 128 -36.82 9.82 5.78
CA TYR A 128 -36.68 9.93 4.32
C TYR A 128 -37.52 8.89 3.55
N GLU A 129 -37.68 7.67 4.07
CA GLU A 129 -38.60 6.68 3.50
C GLU A 129 -40.05 7.19 3.51
N GLU A 130 -40.47 7.88 4.58
CA GLU A 130 -41.78 8.53 4.66
C GLU A 130 -41.95 9.68 3.66
N VAL A 131 -40.87 10.40 3.31
CA VAL A 131 -40.88 11.43 2.24
C VAL A 131 -41.25 10.80 0.90
N VAL A 132 -40.54 9.75 0.48
CA VAL A 132 -40.77 9.11 -0.82
C VAL A 132 -42.07 8.30 -0.87
N ALA A 133 -42.67 7.99 0.29
CA ALA A 133 -43.98 7.36 0.37
C ALA A 133 -45.13 8.34 0.08
N GLN A 134 -44.89 9.66 0.09
CA GLN A 134 -45.92 10.66 -0.17
C GLN A 134 -46.28 10.73 -1.66
N PRO A 135 -47.58 10.75 -2.02
CA PRO A 135 -48.01 10.87 -3.42
C PRO A 135 -47.75 12.27 -3.96
N ASP A 136 -47.56 12.39 -5.29
CA ASP A 136 -47.50 13.66 -6.01
C ASP A 136 -46.43 14.67 -5.55
N ILE A 137 -45.38 14.22 -4.84
CA ILE A 137 -44.24 15.08 -4.50
C ILE A 137 -43.45 15.50 -5.76
N PRO A 138 -42.74 16.65 -5.72
CA PRO A 138 -41.91 17.07 -6.84
C PRO A 138 -40.89 16.00 -7.21
N LEU A 139 -40.75 15.71 -8.51
CA LEU A 139 -39.84 14.67 -9.00
C LEU A 139 -38.39 14.90 -8.53
N ALA A 140 -37.94 16.16 -8.50
CA ALA A 140 -36.61 16.50 -7.99
C ALA A 140 -36.45 16.15 -6.49
N MET A 141 -37.49 16.32 -5.68
CA MET A 141 -37.48 15.94 -4.27
C MET A 141 -37.38 14.41 -4.11
N GLU A 142 -38.17 13.66 -4.89
CA GLU A 142 -38.13 12.20 -4.88
C GLU A 142 -36.74 11.68 -5.29
N ILE A 143 -36.18 12.18 -6.40
CA ILE A 143 -34.87 11.77 -6.91
C ILE A 143 -33.78 12.04 -5.86
N ASN A 144 -33.73 13.24 -5.28
CA ASN A 144 -32.70 13.55 -4.28
C ASN A 144 -32.88 12.70 -3.02
N THR A 145 -34.11 12.50 -2.56
CA THR A 145 -34.38 11.72 -1.35
C THR A 145 -34.00 10.26 -1.53
N LYS A 146 -34.29 9.65 -2.69
CA LYS A 146 -33.86 8.27 -3.00
C LYS A 146 -32.34 8.12 -2.97
N TYR A 147 -31.60 9.11 -3.44
CA TYR A 147 -30.14 9.10 -3.35
C TYR A 147 -29.65 9.12 -1.89
N THR A 148 -30.23 10.01 -1.07
CA THR A 148 -29.94 10.11 0.37
C THR A 148 -30.27 8.83 1.13
N ILE A 149 -31.40 8.19 0.81
CA ILE A 149 -31.78 6.87 1.36
C ILE A 149 -30.68 5.84 1.07
N ALA A 150 -30.20 5.76 -0.18
CA ALA A 150 -29.13 4.85 -0.55
C ALA A 150 -27.83 5.12 0.24
N GLN A 151 -27.43 6.38 0.37
CA GLN A 151 -26.27 6.78 1.15
C GLN A 151 -26.42 6.42 2.65
N LEU A 152 -27.60 6.63 3.24
CA LEU A 152 -27.87 6.26 4.63
C LEU A 152 -27.83 4.75 4.87
N TYR A 153 -28.26 3.94 3.89
CA TYR A 153 -28.08 2.50 3.93
C TYR A 153 -26.59 2.14 3.93
N PHE A 154 -25.76 2.81 3.12
CA PHE A 154 -24.31 2.59 3.11
C PHE A 154 -23.63 3.02 4.42
N VAL A 155 -24.02 4.15 5.02
CA VAL A 155 -23.51 4.60 6.33
C VAL A 155 -23.84 3.61 7.44
N GLN A 156 -25.02 2.97 7.36
CA GLN A 156 -25.44 1.93 8.30
C GLN A 156 -24.93 0.53 7.92
N GLU A 157 -23.99 0.42 6.96
CA GLU A 157 -23.41 -0.83 6.49
C GLU A 157 -24.44 -1.85 5.94
N GLN A 158 -25.64 -1.38 5.58
CA GLN A 158 -26.69 -2.18 4.96
C GLN A 158 -26.45 -2.26 3.44
N TRP A 159 -25.31 -2.84 3.05
CA TRP A 159 -24.75 -2.79 1.70
C TRP A 159 -25.74 -3.17 0.59
N GLN A 160 -26.42 -4.33 0.73
CA GLN A 160 -27.35 -4.79 -0.30
C GLN A 160 -28.56 -3.89 -0.46
N LYS A 161 -29.07 -3.33 0.65
CA LYS A 161 -30.20 -2.38 0.59
C LYS A 161 -29.77 -1.05 -0.04
N GLY A 162 -28.56 -0.58 0.29
CA GLY A 162 -27.98 0.61 -0.33
C GLY A 162 -27.79 0.45 -1.84
N ILE A 163 -27.29 -0.71 -2.29
CA ILE A 163 -27.20 -1.06 -3.71
C ILE A 163 -28.58 -1.02 -4.37
N ASN A 164 -29.57 -1.69 -3.79
CA ASN A 164 -30.93 -1.74 -4.35
C ASN A 164 -31.54 -0.34 -4.44
N ALA A 165 -31.48 0.44 -3.36
CA ALA A 165 -31.99 1.82 -3.33
C ALA A 165 -31.27 2.72 -4.35
N LEU A 166 -29.97 2.53 -4.55
CA LEU A 166 -29.21 3.29 -5.54
C LEU A 166 -29.56 2.89 -6.97
N LEU A 167 -29.82 1.61 -7.24
CA LEU A 167 -30.32 1.14 -8.54
C LEU A 167 -31.72 1.69 -8.84
N ASP A 168 -32.61 1.74 -7.85
CA ASP A 168 -33.92 2.39 -7.98
C ASP A 168 -33.78 3.88 -8.29
N TRP A 169 -32.79 4.55 -7.70
CA TRP A 169 -32.44 5.93 -8.03
C TRP A 169 -31.92 6.06 -9.47
N PHE A 170 -31.05 5.15 -9.92
CA PHE A 170 -30.56 5.12 -11.31
C PHE A 170 -31.69 4.96 -12.33
N ALA A 171 -32.77 4.25 -11.99
CA ALA A 171 -33.91 4.03 -12.88
C ALA A 171 -34.76 5.29 -13.12
N VAL A 172 -34.67 6.31 -12.25
CA VAL A 172 -35.50 7.53 -12.32
C VAL A 172 -34.69 8.80 -12.59
N THR A 173 -33.37 8.69 -12.77
CA THR A 173 -32.47 9.83 -12.99
C THR A 173 -31.93 9.84 -14.43
N ASP A 174 -32.17 10.94 -15.15
CA ASP A 174 -31.78 11.04 -16.56
C ASP A 174 -30.26 11.19 -16.74
N ASN A 175 -29.61 11.84 -15.79
CA ASN A 175 -28.18 12.18 -15.85
C ASN A 175 -27.49 11.80 -14.53
N PRO A 176 -27.25 10.51 -14.28
CA PRO A 176 -26.50 10.10 -13.11
C PRO A 176 -25.08 10.68 -13.14
N ASN A 177 -24.64 11.28 -12.03
CA ASN A 177 -23.29 11.82 -11.93
C ASN A 177 -22.25 10.71 -11.63
N ALA A 178 -20.97 11.01 -11.87
CA ALA A 178 -19.89 10.03 -11.66
C ALA A 178 -19.76 9.53 -10.21
N ASN A 179 -20.08 10.35 -9.20
CA ASN A 179 -20.00 9.92 -7.79
C ASN A 179 -21.05 8.83 -7.48
N ALA A 180 -22.22 8.85 -8.12
CA ALA A 180 -23.21 7.79 -7.95
C ALA A 180 -22.70 6.42 -8.43
N TYR A 181 -21.99 6.38 -9.55
CA TYR A 181 -21.33 5.17 -10.01
C TYR A 181 -20.24 4.70 -9.03
N VAL A 182 -19.45 5.61 -8.46
CA VAL A 182 -18.45 5.24 -7.45
C VAL A 182 -19.10 4.70 -6.17
N LEU A 183 -20.21 5.30 -5.72
CA LEU A 183 -20.96 4.81 -4.56
C LEU A 183 -21.51 3.40 -4.82
N LEU A 184 -22.05 3.14 -6.02
CA LEU A 184 -22.49 1.81 -6.43
C LEU A 184 -21.33 0.81 -6.48
N SER A 185 -20.17 1.25 -6.98
CA SER A 185 -18.93 0.46 -7.00
C SER A 185 -18.50 0.06 -5.59
N GLN A 186 -18.53 0.98 -4.64
CA GLN A 186 -18.22 0.72 -3.23
C GLN A 186 -19.21 -0.26 -2.61
N GLY A 187 -20.50 -0.12 -2.91
CA GLY A 187 -21.52 -1.08 -2.48
C GLY A 187 -21.18 -2.50 -2.96
N TYR A 188 -20.94 -2.67 -4.26
CA TYR A 188 -20.58 -3.96 -4.83
C TYR A 188 -19.25 -4.52 -4.31
N TYR A 189 -18.28 -3.65 -4.03
CA TYR A 189 -17.03 -4.04 -3.40
C TYR A 189 -17.28 -4.68 -2.03
N GLN A 190 -18.13 -4.07 -1.19
CA GLN A 190 -18.46 -4.62 0.15
C GLN A 190 -19.23 -5.94 0.08
N THR A 191 -20.06 -6.13 -0.95
CA THR A 191 -20.72 -7.41 -1.22
C THR A 191 -19.86 -8.41 -2.00
N LYS A 192 -18.58 -8.08 -2.25
CA LYS A 192 -17.59 -8.89 -2.98
C LYS A 192 -17.96 -9.19 -4.44
N ASP A 193 -18.83 -8.39 -5.04
CA ASP A 193 -19.13 -8.44 -6.47
C ASP A 193 -18.12 -7.54 -7.21
N TYR A 194 -16.88 -8.03 -7.34
CA TYR A 194 -15.77 -7.24 -7.88
C TYR A 194 -15.93 -6.89 -9.37
N ASP A 195 -16.68 -7.69 -10.13
CA ASP A 195 -16.98 -7.39 -11.53
C ASP A 195 -17.86 -6.16 -11.67
N LYS A 196 -18.97 -6.10 -10.92
CA LYS A 196 -19.82 -4.91 -10.91
C LYS A 196 -19.15 -3.73 -10.22
N ALA A 197 -18.35 -3.96 -9.18
CA ALA A 197 -17.57 -2.89 -8.57
C ALA A 197 -16.65 -2.24 -9.60
N LEU A 198 -15.89 -3.04 -10.35
CA LEU A 198 -14.93 -2.56 -11.33
C LEU A 198 -15.63 -1.81 -12.48
N LEU A 199 -16.70 -2.39 -13.03
CA LEU A 199 -17.51 -1.78 -14.09
C LEU A 199 -17.95 -0.35 -13.72
N ASN A 200 -18.42 -0.16 -12.49
CA ASN A 200 -18.96 1.12 -12.05
C ASN A 200 -17.87 2.17 -11.77
N VAL A 201 -16.72 1.79 -11.19
CA VAL A 201 -15.62 2.77 -10.99
C VAL A 201 -14.95 3.15 -12.32
N GLU A 202 -14.83 2.21 -13.26
CA GLU A 202 -14.36 2.49 -14.62
C GLU A 202 -15.30 3.47 -15.34
N LYS A 203 -16.62 3.28 -15.20
CA LYS A 203 -17.62 4.21 -15.74
C LYS A 203 -17.41 5.62 -15.18
N ALA A 204 -17.27 5.78 -13.87
CA ALA A 204 -17.03 7.08 -13.24
C ALA A 204 -15.75 7.75 -13.75
N ILE A 205 -14.65 7.00 -13.84
CA ILE A 205 -13.36 7.48 -14.39
C ILE A 205 -13.54 7.91 -15.86
N SER A 206 -14.24 7.12 -16.67
CA SER A 206 -14.48 7.41 -18.09
C SER A 206 -15.27 8.69 -18.30
N MET A 207 -16.27 8.97 -17.44
CA MET A 207 -17.09 10.18 -17.51
C MET A 207 -16.23 11.43 -17.29
N TYR A 208 -15.31 11.40 -16.32
CA TYR A 208 -14.41 12.53 -16.09
C TYR A 208 -13.42 12.72 -17.24
N LYS A 209 -12.82 11.62 -17.72
CA LYS A 209 -11.90 11.67 -18.86
C LYS A 209 -12.57 12.21 -20.14
N ALA A 210 -13.84 11.85 -20.40
CA ALA A 210 -14.59 12.32 -21.56
C ALA A 210 -14.92 13.83 -21.52
N GLU A 211 -14.86 14.43 -20.32
CA GLU A 211 -15.04 15.87 -20.11
C GLU A 211 -13.70 16.60 -19.88
N ASP A 212 -12.56 15.97 -20.19
CA ASP A 212 -11.20 16.47 -19.92
C ASP A 212 -10.96 16.85 -18.44
N LYS A 213 -11.72 16.23 -17.52
CA LYS A 213 -11.56 16.39 -16.07
C LYS A 213 -10.65 15.30 -15.53
N LEU A 214 -9.77 15.67 -14.60
CA LEU A 214 -8.92 14.71 -13.89
C LEU A 214 -9.77 13.88 -12.90
N PRO A 215 -9.87 12.55 -13.06
CA PRO A 215 -10.57 11.71 -12.09
C PRO A 215 -9.88 11.74 -10.72
N LYS A 216 -10.68 11.68 -9.65
CA LYS A 216 -10.17 11.74 -8.27
C LYS A 216 -9.23 10.57 -7.99
N GLU A 217 -8.15 10.81 -7.25
CA GLU A 217 -7.14 9.81 -6.85
C GLU A 217 -7.80 8.54 -6.25
N GLN A 218 -8.81 8.71 -5.40
CA GLN A 218 -9.50 7.60 -4.74
C GLN A 218 -10.22 6.65 -5.70
N TRP A 219 -10.67 7.14 -6.86
CA TRP A 219 -11.32 6.29 -7.86
C TRP A 219 -10.31 5.39 -8.55
N TYR A 220 -9.13 5.92 -8.87
CA TYR A 220 -8.01 5.14 -9.35
C TYR A 220 -7.53 4.14 -8.30
N ASN A 221 -7.48 4.51 -7.02
CA ASN A 221 -7.13 3.59 -5.94
C ASN A 221 -8.11 2.41 -5.85
N LEU A 222 -9.42 2.67 -5.95
CA LEU A 222 -10.44 1.63 -5.95
C LEU A 222 -10.31 0.72 -7.19
N ALA A 223 -10.17 1.30 -8.39
CA ALA A 223 -9.95 0.54 -9.62
C ALA A 223 -8.67 -0.32 -9.54
N ARG A 224 -7.55 0.27 -9.11
CA ARG A 224 -6.26 -0.42 -8.90
C ARG A 224 -6.42 -1.61 -7.95
N PHE A 225 -7.09 -1.41 -6.82
CA PHE A 225 -7.35 -2.47 -5.85
C PHE A 225 -8.17 -3.60 -6.48
N LEU A 226 -9.25 -3.27 -7.19
CA LEU A 226 -10.11 -4.26 -7.84
C LEU A 226 -9.38 -5.04 -8.95
N TYR A 227 -8.55 -4.38 -9.76
CA TYR A 227 -7.70 -5.08 -10.74
C TYR A 227 -6.71 -6.01 -10.06
N PHE A 228 -6.09 -5.58 -8.95
CA PHE A 228 -5.14 -6.40 -8.21
C PHE A 228 -5.81 -7.65 -7.62
N GLU A 229 -6.97 -7.51 -6.95
CA GLU A 229 -7.73 -8.65 -6.41
C GLU A 229 -8.15 -9.65 -7.48
N LYS A 230 -8.40 -9.16 -8.70
CA LYS A 230 -8.72 -9.99 -9.86
C LYS A 230 -7.48 -10.57 -10.54
N ASN A 231 -6.28 -10.37 -9.98
CA ASN A 231 -4.99 -10.74 -10.56
C ASN A 231 -4.73 -10.15 -11.96
N ASP A 232 -5.38 -9.03 -12.32
CA ASP A 232 -5.10 -8.30 -13.56
C ASP A 232 -3.88 -7.39 -13.34
N VAL A 233 -2.69 -7.99 -13.43
CA VAL A 233 -1.42 -7.30 -13.22
C VAL A 233 -1.24 -6.16 -14.24
N ASN A 234 -1.68 -6.33 -15.49
CA ASN A 234 -1.51 -5.33 -16.55
C ASN A 234 -2.36 -4.08 -16.27
N LYS A 235 -3.62 -4.25 -15.89
CA LYS A 235 -4.47 -3.12 -15.50
C LYS A 235 -4.04 -2.48 -14.18
N THR A 236 -3.53 -3.28 -13.24
CA THR A 236 -2.93 -2.75 -12.00
C THR A 236 -1.75 -1.83 -12.31
N VAL A 237 -0.82 -2.26 -13.17
CA VAL A 237 0.35 -1.47 -13.61
C VAL A 237 -0.08 -0.19 -14.31
N SER A 238 -0.94 -0.27 -15.33
CA SER A 238 -1.38 0.94 -16.06
C SER A 238 -2.14 1.93 -15.16
N THR A 239 -2.90 1.45 -14.17
CA THR A 239 -3.56 2.32 -13.19
C THR A 239 -2.55 2.97 -12.24
N LEU A 240 -1.51 2.25 -11.82
CA LEU A 240 -0.41 2.79 -11.02
C LEU A 240 0.40 3.85 -11.78
N GLU A 241 0.63 3.66 -13.08
CA GLU A 241 1.30 4.65 -13.93
C GLU A 241 0.47 5.95 -14.04
N GLU A 242 -0.86 5.85 -14.18
CA GLU A 242 -1.77 7.01 -14.15
C GLU A 242 -1.77 7.71 -12.78
N LEU A 243 -1.78 6.92 -11.68
CA LEU A 243 -1.65 7.46 -10.32
C LEU A 243 -0.32 8.21 -10.16
N LEU A 244 0.80 7.67 -10.63
CA LEU A 244 2.10 8.33 -10.53
C LEU A 244 2.20 9.59 -11.38
N LYS A 245 1.51 9.63 -12.53
CA LYS A 245 1.48 10.80 -13.41
C LYS A 245 0.81 12.01 -12.76
N TYR A 246 -0.31 11.80 -12.06
CA TYR A 246 -1.13 12.89 -11.52
C TYR A 246 -1.08 13.05 -9.99
N TYR A 247 -0.72 11.98 -9.28
CA TYR A 247 -0.74 11.87 -7.82
C TYR A 247 0.50 11.12 -7.29
N PRO A 248 1.74 11.58 -7.58
CA PRO A 248 2.95 10.84 -7.24
C PRO A 248 3.10 10.64 -5.72
N LYS A 249 3.16 9.38 -5.29
CA LYS A 249 3.35 8.98 -3.89
C LYS A 249 4.25 7.75 -3.78
N LYS A 250 4.91 7.61 -2.63
CA LYS A 250 5.82 6.50 -2.33
C LYS A 250 5.16 5.14 -2.55
N GLU A 251 3.95 4.98 -2.03
CA GLU A 251 3.21 3.72 -2.03
C GLU A 251 2.96 3.22 -3.46
N TYR A 252 2.77 4.14 -4.40
CA TYR A 252 2.58 3.81 -5.82
C TYR A 252 3.86 3.36 -6.49
N TRP A 253 4.99 4.03 -6.23
CA TRP A 253 6.29 3.58 -6.74
C TRP A 253 6.68 2.20 -6.23
N VAL A 254 6.52 1.97 -4.92
CA VAL A 254 6.84 0.68 -4.29
C VAL A 254 5.96 -0.41 -4.87
N GLN A 255 4.63 -0.21 -4.94
CA GLN A 255 3.75 -1.22 -5.52
C GLN A 255 4.03 -1.45 -7.00
N LEU A 256 4.32 -0.40 -7.78
CA LEU A 256 4.66 -0.53 -9.20
C LEU A 256 5.94 -1.36 -9.39
N SER A 257 6.95 -1.16 -8.53
CA SER A 257 8.15 -1.99 -8.50
C SER A 257 7.81 -3.47 -8.34
N HIS A 258 6.97 -3.81 -7.34
CA HIS A 258 6.52 -5.18 -7.14
C HIS A 258 5.76 -5.75 -8.34
N MET A 259 4.86 -4.96 -8.96
CA MET A 259 4.09 -5.39 -10.12
C MET A 259 4.98 -5.63 -11.35
N TYR A 260 6.00 -4.80 -11.57
CA TYR A 260 6.99 -5.07 -12.61
C TYR A 260 7.80 -6.34 -12.33
N GLY A 261 8.07 -6.65 -11.06
CA GLY A 261 8.68 -7.92 -10.66
C GLY A 261 7.81 -9.13 -11.02
N GLU A 262 6.50 -9.07 -10.76
CA GLU A 262 5.56 -10.12 -11.18
C GLU A 262 5.50 -10.28 -12.72
N GLN A 263 5.65 -9.17 -13.46
CA GLN A 263 5.78 -9.19 -14.92
C GLN A 263 7.16 -9.63 -15.42
N LYS A 264 8.10 -9.95 -14.52
CA LYS A 264 9.51 -10.25 -14.83
C LYS A 264 10.23 -9.12 -15.59
N LYS A 265 9.81 -7.88 -15.37
CA LYS A 265 10.41 -6.66 -15.94
C LYS A 265 11.40 -6.07 -14.94
N GLU A 266 12.49 -6.80 -14.69
CA GLU A 266 13.46 -6.51 -13.62
C GLU A 266 14.06 -5.10 -13.72
N ALA A 267 14.37 -4.63 -14.93
CA ALA A 267 14.87 -3.28 -15.15
C ALA A 267 13.86 -2.19 -14.70
N LEU A 268 12.58 -2.39 -14.99
CA LEU A 268 11.52 -1.45 -14.58
C LEU A 268 11.19 -1.57 -13.09
N GLN A 269 11.26 -2.78 -12.53
CA GLN A 269 11.16 -3.01 -11.10
C GLN A 269 12.22 -2.20 -10.34
N LEU A 270 13.48 -2.31 -10.76
CA LEU A 270 14.56 -1.53 -10.18
C LEU A 270 14.34 -0.03 -10.40
N ALA A 271 14.01 0.40 -11.62
CA ALA A 271 13.81 1.81 -11.93
C ALA A 271 12.73 2.48 -11.06
N ALA A 272 11.61 1.78 -10.81
CA ALA A 272 10.53 2.28 -9.94
C ALA A 272 11.01 2.47 -8.48
N MET A 273 11.74 1.49 -7.94
CA MET A 273 12.24 1.55 -6.56
C MET A 273 13.37 2.58 -6.41
N ASP A 274 14.27 2.67 -7.40
CA ASP A 274 15.34 3.66 -7.49
C ASP A 274 14.76 5.08 -7.55
N THR A 275 13.72 5.29 -8.34
CA THR A 275 13.04 6.59 -8.45
C THR A 275 12.49 7.05 -7.10
N ALA A 276 11.81 6.17 -6.37
CA ALA A 276 11.33 6.48 -5.02
C ALA A 276 12.49 6.82 -4.06
N TYR A 277 13.61 6.11 -4.16
CA TYR A 277 14.76 6.35 -3.30
C TYR A 277 15.47 7.68 -3.59
N VAL A 278 15.69 7.99 -4.87
CA VAL A 278 16.32 9.25 -5.31
C VAL A 278 15.46 10.46 -4.91
N GLN A 279 14.13 10.31 -4.92
CA GLN A 279 13.20 11.34 -4.42
C GLN A 279 13.12 11.41 -2.88
N GLY A 280 13.93 10.62 -2.16
CA GLY A 280 13.94 10.62 -0.69
C GLY A 280 12.70 10.00 -0.06
N MET A 281 11.89 9.25 -0.83
CA MET A 281 10.65 8.68 -0.34
C MET A 281 10.87 7.42 0.50
N LEU A 282 11.89 6.59 0.19
CA LEU A 282 12.13 5.33 0.90
C LEU A 282 12.78 5.56 2.28
N ASP A 283 11.93 5.69 3.30
CA ASP A 283 12.27 5.99 4.68
C ASP A 283 12.32 4.75 5.60
N LYS A 284 11.81 3.59 5.14
CA LYS A 284 11.80 2.35 5.93
C LYS A 284 12.96 1.43 5.57
N GLY A 285 13.61 0.86 6.58
CA GLY A 285 14.70 -0.10 6.40
C GLY A 285 14.40 -1.25 5.45
N PRO A 286 13.25 -1.95 5.55
CA PRO A 286 12.90 -3.02 4.61
C PRO A 286 12.82 -2.59 3.15
N GLU A 287 12.37 -1.35 2.88
CA GLU A 287 12.30 -0.80 1.51
C GLU A 287 13.73 -0.57 0.97
N GLN A 288 14.61 0.01 1.79
CA GLN A 288 16.00 0.26 1.44
C GLN A 288 16.79 -1.05 1.24
N VAL A 289 16.58 -2.05 2.10
CA VAL A 289 17.17 -3.38 1.95
C VAL A 289 16.67 -4.06 0.67
N THR A 290 15.38 -3.92 0.34
CA THR A 290 14.83 -4.43 -0.92
C THR A 290 15.50 -3.77 -2.12
N LEU A 291 15.66 -2.44 -2.11
CA LEU A 291 16.38 -1.73 -3.16
C LEU A 291 17.84 -2.20 -3.28
N ALA A 292 18.54 -2.41 -2.17
CA ALA A 292 19.90 -2.94 -2.20
C ALA A 292 19.96 -4.32 -2.89
N TYR A 293 19.00 -5.21 -2.62
CA TYR A 293 18.90 -6.48 -3.35
C TYR A 293 18.61 -6.30 -4.84
N LEU A 294 17.73 -5.36 -5.22
CA LEU A 294 17.46 -5.06 -6.63
C LEU A 294 18.71 -4.55 -7.35
N TYR A 295 19.50 -3.69 -6.70
CA TYR A 295 20.78 -3.25 -7.25
C TYR A 295 21.79 -4.40 -7.39
N LEU A 296 21.89 -5.31 -6.43
CA LEU A 296 22.79 -6.47 -6.53
C LEU A 296 22.37 -7.39 -7.68
N ASN A 297 21.07 -7.66 -7.81
CA ASN A 297 20.55 -8.46 -8.92
C ASN A 297 20.75 -7.78 -10.29
N GLY A 298 20.69 -6.45 -10.32
CA GLY A 298 20.98 -5.65 -11.51
C GLY A 298 22.47 -5.40 -11.76
N GLU A 299 23.37 -6.05 -11.01
CA GLU A 299 24.83 -5.89 -11.14
C GLU A 299 25.33 -4.44 -10.89
N ILE A 300 24.66 -3.71 -9.98
CA ILE A 300 25.03 -2.35 -9.54
C ILE A 300 25.47 -2.36 -8.06
N PRO A 301 26.53 -3.10 -7.70
CA PRO A 301 26.87 -3.38 -6.31
C PRO A 301 27.29 -2.13 -5.53
N TYR A 302 27.90 -1.14 -6.18
CA TYR A 302 28.29 0.10 -5.52
C TYR A 302 27.07 0.87 -4.96
N ARG A 303 25.98 0.98 -5.74
CA ARG A 303 24.76 1.64 -5.26
C ARG A 303 24.08 0.85 -4.16
N ALA A 304 24.08 -0.48 -4.24
CA ALA A 304 23.61 -1.34 -3.16
C ALA A 304 24.36 -1.05 -1.84
N GLY A 305 25.69 -1.00 -1.91
CA GLY A 305 26.54 -0.65 -0.77
C GLY A 305 26.21 0.73 -0.20
N LYS A 306 26.05 1.76 -1.05
CA LYS A 306 25.71 3.12 -0.58
C LYS A 306 24.35 3.20 0.12
N VAL A 307 23.34 2.47 -0.37
CA VAL A 307 22.02 2.41 0.28
C VAL A 307 22.15 1.77 1.67
N MET A 308 22.83 0.62 1.74
CA MET A 308 23.02 -0.11 3.00
C MET A 308 23.83 0.71 4.01
N GLU A 309 24.96 1.30 3.59
CA GLU A 309 25.81 2.17 4.40
C GLU A 309 25.01 3.35 4.97
N LYS A 310 24.25 4.06 4.12
CA LYS A 310 23.44 5.20 4.56
C LYS A 310 22.40 4.77 5.59
N GLY A 311 21.68 3.69 5.32
CA GLY A 311 20.60 3.20 6.18
C GLY A 311 21.10 2.63 7.51
N LEU A 312 22.25 1.94 7.52
CA LEU A 312 22.87 1.45 8.74
C LEU A 312 23.39 2.62 9.60
N LYS A 313 23.99 3.64 8.97
CA LYS A 313 24.55 4.81 9.65
C LYS A 313 23.49 5.72 10.27
N ASN A 314 22.36 5.94 9.60
CA ASN A 314 21.29 6.81 10.11
C ASN A 314 20.24 6.04 10.93
N GLY A 315 20.38 4.72 11.07
CA GLY A 315 19.48 3.86 11.84
C GLY A 315 18.17 3.48 11.14
N SER A 316 17.93 3.87 9.88
CA SER A 316 16.73 3.43 9.15
C SER A 316 16.77 1.94 8.81
N ILE A 317 17.98 1.37 8.63
CA ILE A 317 18.22 -0.08 8.54
C ILE A 317 18.76 -0.57 9.88
N GLN A 318 18.10 -1.57 10.46
CA GLN A 318 18.55 -2.18 11.71
C GLN A 318 19.93 -2.84 11.53
N ALA A 319 20.83 -2.62 12.50
CA ALA A 319 22.20 -3.11 12.54
C ALA A 319 22.31 -4.61 12.90
N THR A 320 21.66 -5.46 12.11
CA THR A 320 21.65 -6.93 12.27
C THR A 320 22.80 -7.59 11.52
N SER A 321 23.20 -8.81 11.92
CA SER A 321 24.21 -9.61 11.21
C SER A 321 23.88 -9.73 9.71
N LYS A 322 22.63 -10.03 9.38
CA LYS A 322 22.15 -10.16 8.00
C LYS A 322 22.27 -8.88 7.19
N ASN A 323 21.95 -7.71 7.77
CA ASN A 323 22.03 -6.45 7.03
C ASN A 323 23.49 -6.03 6.79
N TYR A 324 24.39 -6.27 7.75
CA TYR A 324 25.83 -6.09 7.52
C TYR A 324 26.38 -7.09 6.49
N GLU A 325 25.91 -8.34 6.47
CA GLU A 325 26.30 -9.31 5.44
C GLU A 325 25.93 -8.83 4.03
N ILE A 326 24.75 -8.21 3.87
CA ILE A 326 24.32 -7.63 2.59
C ILE A 326 25.24 -6.46 2.20
N ALA A 327 25.52 -5.55 3.12
CA ALA A 327 26.41 -4.41 2.89
C ALA A 327 27.83 -4.88 2.49
N ALA A 328 28.39 -5.82 3.25
CA ALA A 328 29.69 -6.42 2.96
C ALA A 328 29.72 -7.12 1.60
N SER A 329 28.67 -7.87 1.26
CA SER A 329 28.55 -8.55 -0.03
C SER A 329 28.45 -7.57 -1.19
N ALA A 330 27.77 -6.43 -0.99
CA ALA A 330 27.70 -5.36 -1.97
C ALA A 330 29.08 -4.71 -2.18
N TRP A 331 29.78 -4.36 -1.11
CA TRP A 331 31.11 -3.77 -1.22
C TRP A 331 32.14 -4.70 -1.84
N ARG A 332 32.10 -5.99 -1.49
CA ARG A 332 32.98 -6.99 -2.09
C ARG A 332 32.77 -7.09 -3.61
N GLN A 333 31.51 -7.13 -4.05
CA GLN A 333 31.19 -7.15 -5.50
C GLN A 333 31.57 -5.84 -6.20
N ALA A 334 31.54 -4.71 -5.49
CA ALA A 334 32.02 -3.43 -5.98
C ALA A 334 33.56 -3.27 -5.93
N GLN A 335 34.30 -4.29 -5.49
CA GLN A 335 35.77 -4.25 -5.29
C GLN A 335 36.23 -3.24 -4.22
N GLU A 336 35.33 -2.86 -3.31
CA GLU A 336 35.59 -1.97 -2.17
C GLU A 336 35.97 -2.81 -0.94
N LEU A 337 37.14 -3.47 -0.99
CA LEU A 337 37.52 -4.51 -0.03
C LEU A 337 37.59 -4.01 1.42
N ASP A 338 38.10 -2.80 1.68
CA ASP A 338 38.18 -2.27 3.05
C ASP A 338 36.79 -2.05 3.67
N LYS A 339 35.83 -1.56 2.88
CA LYS A 339 34.43 -1.42 3.34
C LYS A 339 33.78 -2.79 3.53
N ALA A 340 34.05 -3.72 2.62
CA ALA A 340 33.54 -5.09 2.72
C ALA A 340 34.04 -5.78 3.99
N ILE A 341 35.31 -5.61 4.34
CA ILE A 341 35.91 -6.09 5.59
C ILE A 341 35.19 -5.47 6.78
N ALA A 342 35.11 -4.14 6.85
CA ALA A 342 34.50 -3.44 7.98
C ALA A 342 33.05 -3.90 8.24
N ASP A 343 32.22 -4.03 7.20
CA ASP A 343 30.85 -4.52 7.34
C ASP A 343 30.82 -6.02 7.66
N MET A 344 31.70 -6.85 7.08
CA MET A 344 31.72 -8.29 7.36
C MET A 344 32.17 -8.59 8.79
N GLU A 345 33.06 -7.78 9.38
CA GLU A 345 33.40 -7.88 10.79
C GLU A 345 32.19 -7.65 11.68
N GLN A 346 31.38 -6.61 11.40
CA GLN A 346 30.13 -6.36 12.11
C GLN A 346 29.14 -7.51 11.91
N ALA A 347 29.05 -8.04 10.69
CA ALA A 347 28.18 -9.18 10.38
C ALA A 347 28.57 -10.42 11.19
N ALA A 348 29.85 -10.79 11.19
CA ALA A 348 30.37 -11.97 11.88
C ALA A 348 30.33 -11.84 13.41
N ALA A 349 30.61 -10.65 13.94
CA ALA A 349 30.48 -10.35 15.37
C ALA A 349 29.06 -10.55 15.90
N LYS A 350 28.05 -10.30 15.04
CA LYS A 350 26.62 -10.42 15.37
C LYS A 350 25.98 -11.74 14.94
N SER A 351 26.69 -12.60 14.19
CA SER A 351 26.19 -13.94 13.85
C SER A 351 26.29 -14.85 15.08
N ASP A 352 25.51 -15.93 15.11
CA ASP A 352 25.66 -17.03 16.07
C ASP A 352 26.58 -18.16 15.56
N ASP A 353 26.79 -18.22 14.24
CA ASP A 353 27.65 -19.22 13.58
C ASP A 353 29.02 -18.66 13.17
N GLY A 354 29.93 -19.59 12.84
CA GLY A 354 31.27 -19.30 12.35
C GLY A 354 31.36 -19.10 10.84
N GLU A 355 30.26 -19.25 10.08
CA GLU A 355 30.29 -19.17 8.61
C GLU A 355 30.72 -17.78 8.14
N LEU A 356 30.21 -16.72 8.77
CA LEU A 356 30.60 -15.35 8.43
C LEU A 356 32.06 -15.04 8.79
N TYR A 357 32.60 -15.66 9.84
CA TYR A 357 34.03 -15.56 10.16
C TYR A 357 34.91 -16.27 9.12
N ALA A 358 34.48 -17.43 8.61
CA ALA A 358 35.19 -18.11 7.51
C ALA A 358 35.17 -17.26 6.22
N ARG A 359 34.04 -16.60 5.92
CA ARG A 359 33.95 -15.66 4.79
C ARG A 359 34.81 -14.43 4.98
N LEU A 360 34.79 -13.84 6.18
CA LEU A 360 35.67 -12.72 6.54
C LEU A 360 37.14 -13.09 6.33
N GLY A 361 37.53 -14.29 6.76
CA GLY A 361 38.87 -14.82 6.54
C GLY A 361 39.27 -14.93 5.07
N ASN A 362 38.34 -15.34 4.20
CA ASN A 362 38.57 -15.31 2.75
C ASN A 362 38.80 -13.89 2.23
N ILE A 363 38.00 -12.92 2.68
CA ILE A 363 38.14 -11.51 2.25
C ILE A 363 39.49 -10.95 2.73
N TYR A 364 39.91 -11.31 3.94
CA TYR A 364 41.23 -10.94 4.46
C TYR A 364 42.36 -11.54 3.63
N LEU A 365 42.28 -12.83 3.29
CA LEU A 365 43.24 -13.48 2.41
C LEU A 365 43.28 -12.82 1.02
N ASP A 366 42.11 -12.53 0.43
CA ASP A 366 41.99 -11.83 -0.86
C ASP A 366 42.60 -10.40 -0.80
N SER A 367 42.81 -9.84 0.39
CA SER A 367 43.36 -8.50 0.64
C SER A 367 44.78 -8.52 1.20
N ASP A 368 45.49 -9.66 1.13
CA ASP A 368 46.84 -9.89 1.68
C ASP A 368 46.98 -9.62 3.20
N LYS A 369 45.87 -9.63 3.94
CA LYS A 369 45.81 -9.47 5.41
C LYS A 369 45.87 -10.85 6.07
N PHE A 370 47.03 -11.50 5.97
CA PHE A 370 47.18 -12.93 6.29
C PHE A 370 46.97 -13.25 7.78
N ASP A 371 47.48 -12.41 8.68
CA ASP A 371 47.30 -12.57 10.12
C ASP A 371 45.81 -12.49 10.51
N GLU A 372 45.09 -11.50 9.99
CA GLU A 372 43.66 -11.32 10.23
C GLU A 372 42.84 -12.46 9.62
N ALA A 373 43.26 -12.98 8.44
CA ALA A 373 42.66 -14.16 7.84
C ALA A 373 42.78 -15.39 8.76
N ILE A 374 43.98 -15.63 9.31
CA ILE A 374 44.24 -16.73 10.25
C ILE A 374 43.33 -16.61 11.47
N VAL A 375 43.26 -15.42 12.07
CA VAL A 375 42.43 -15.17 13.26
C VAL A 375 40.95 -15.40 12.96
N ALA A 376 40.44 -14.83 11.87
CA ALA A 376 39.03 -14.95 11.49
C ALA A 376 38.63 -16.41 11.20
N ILE A 377 39.43 -17.15 10.42
CA ILE A 377 39.10 -18.53 10.05
C ILE A 377 39.14 -19.46 11.25
N ASN A 378 40.15 -19.33 12.12
CA ASN A 378 40.21 -20.13 13.36
C ASN A 378 39.00 -19.87 14.24
N LYS A 379 38.59 -18.59 14.39
CA LYS A 379 37.39 -18.22 15.15
C LYS A 379 36.12 -18.79 14.55
N GLY A 380 36.00 -18.81 13.21
CA GLY A 380 34.89 -19.44 12.51
C GLY A 380 34.83 -20.95 12.76
N LEU A 381 35.96 -21.64 12.60
CA LEU A 381 36.05 -23.08 12.83
C LEU A 381 35.77 -23.47 14.30
N SER A 382 36.26 -22.68 15.27
CA SER A 382 36.02 -22.94 16.69
C SER A 382 34.56 -22.71 17.09
N ARG A 383 33.90 -21.72 16.49
CA ARG A 383 32.49 -21.41 16.77
C ARG A 383 31.53 -22.46 16.20
N GLY A 384 31.94 -23.17 15.15
CA GLY A 384 31.11 -24.16 14.47
C GLY A 384 30.08 -23.53 13.53
N GLY A 385 29.26 -24.36 12.87
CA GLY A 385 28.26 -23.90 11.90
C GLY A 385 28.82 -23.50 10.53
N VAL A 386 30.14 -23.57 10.32
CA VAL A 386 30.77 -23.43 9.00
C VAL A 386 30.31 -24.58 8.11
N LYS A 387 29.70 -24.28 6.96
CA LYS A 387 29.11 -25.29 6.06
C LYS A 387 30.16 -26.14 5.36
N ARG A 388 31.32 -25.54 5.09
CA ARG A 388 32.47 -26.13 4.38
C ARG A 388 33.73 -25.96 5.22
N PRO A 389 33.83 -26.64 6.37
CA PRO A 389 34.98 -26.49 7.27
C PRO A 389 36.28 -26.96 6.61
N ASP A 390 36.20 -27.88 5.65
CA ASP A 390 37.31 -28.30 4.81
C ASP A 390 37.83 -27.17 3.90
N THR A 391 36.93 -26.43 3.26
CA THR A 391 37.32 -25.24 2.45
C THR A 391 37.87 -24.12 3.32
N ALA A 392 37.28 -23.88 4.50
CA ALA A 392 37.83 -22.92 5.46
C ALA A 392 39.26 -23.31 5.89
N ARG A 393 39.53 -24.61 6.11
CA ARG A 393 40.90 -25.09 6.42
C ARG A 393 41.87 -24.96 5.25
N LEU A 394 41.43 -25.11 4.00
CA LEU A 394 42.27 -24.79 2.84
C LEU A 394 42.71 -23.33 2.89
N VAL A 395 41.78 -22.41 3.15
CA VAL A 395 42.04 -20.97 3.22
C VAL A 395 42.95 -20.66 4.40
N LEU A 396 42.76 -21.32 5.55
CA LEU A 396 43.66 -21.22 6.69
C LEU A 396 45.09 -21.66 6.32
N GLY A 397 45.23 -22.76 5.58
CA GLY A 397 46.52 -23.24 5.10
C GLY A 397 47.17 -22.25 4.13
N MET A 398 46.41 -21.66 3.21
CA MET A 398 46.89 -20.62 2.30
C MET A 398 47.33 -19.37 3.06
N ALA A 399 46.59 -18.94 4.08
CA ALA A 399 46.95 -17.80 4.92
C ALA A 399 48.25 -18.07 5.70
N TYR A 400 48.38 -19.22 6.38
CA TYR A 400 49.62 -19.61 7.04
C TYR A 400 50.81 -19.72 6.08
N PHE A 401 50.59 -20.23 4.85
CA PHE A 401 51.65 -20.35 3.87
C PHE A 401 52.19 -18.98 3.44
N ASN A 402 51.29 -18.02 3.13
CA ASN A 402 51.68 -16.67 2.75
C ASN A 402 52.32 -15.90 3.92
N ASP A 403 51.89 -16.19 5.15
CA ASP A 403 52.52 -15.69 6.37
C ASP A 403 53.78 -16.46 6.79
N LYS A 404 54.28 -17.37 5.93
CA LYS A 404 55.51 -18.17 6.12
C LYS A 404 55.49 -19.10 7.33
N GLN A 405 54.32 -19.38 7.90
CA GLN A 405 54.11 -20.37 8.96
C GLN A 405 53.91 -21.76 8.34
N TYR A 406 54.94 -22.28 7.65
CA TYR A 406 54.84 -23.48 6.82
C TYR A 406 54.40 -24.75 7.56
N ASP A 407 54.82 -24.93 8.81
CA ASP A 407 54.40 -26.10 9.61
C ASP A 407 52.88 -26.09 9.85
N LYS A 408 52.33 -24.93 10.25
CA LYS A 408 50.89 -24.76 10.45
C LYS A 408 50.12 -24.83 9.13
N ALA A 409 50.68 -24.31 8.04
CA ALA A 409 50.10 -24.43 6.72
C ALA A 409 49.94 -25.91 6.33
N ARG A 410 50.97 -26.72 6.52
CA ARG A 410 50.93 -28.17 6.28
C ARG A 410 49.87 -28.86 7.13
N GLU A 411 49.77 -28.53 8.42
CA GLU A 411 48.73 -29.08 9.30
C GLU A 411 47.32 -28.74 8.82
N ALA A 412 47.08 -27.48 8.44
CA ALA A 412 45.80 -27.03 7.93
C ALA A 412 45.42 -27.73 6.60
N PHE A 413 46.37 -27.88 5.67
CA PHE A 413 46.15 -28.63 4.43
C PHE A 413 45.87 -30.12 4.69
N LYS A 414 46.62 -30.78 5.59
CA LYS A 414 46.31 -32.16 6.00
C LYS A 414 44.91 -32.29 6.59
N ALA A 415 44.51 -31.35 7.45
CA ALA A 415 43.19 -31.36 8.06
C ALA A 415 42.07 -31.10 7.03
N ALA A 416 42.29 -30.22 6.05
CA ALA A 416 41.38 -30.01 4.93
C ALA A 416 41.25 -31.27 4.05
N GLY A 417 42.36 -31.96 3.79
CA GLY A 417 42.41 -33.16 2.95
C GLY A 417 41.75 -34.41 3.53
N ARG A 418 41.27 -34.36 4.78
CA ARG A 418 40.41 -35.42 5.37
C ARG A 418 39.01 -35.46 4.75
N ASP A 419 38.56 -34.35 4.13
CA ASP A 419 37.34 -34.32 3.33
C ASP A 419 37.69 -34.59 1.87
N GLU A 420 37.06 -35.61 1.27
CA GLU A 420 37.32 -36.03 -0.11
C GLU A 420 37.17 -34.88 -1.11
N ARG A 421 36.27 -33.93 -0.84
CA ARG A 421 35.99 -32.78 -1.73
C ARG A 421 37.16 -31.78 -1.77
N SER A 422 37.99 -31.74 -0.73
CA SER A 422 39.16 -30.85 -0.62
C SER A 422 40.50 -31.60 -0.72
N ALA A 423 40.51 -32.92 -0.69
CA ALA A 423 41.72 -33.77 -0.71
C ALA A 423 42.67 -33.44 -1.88
N LYS A 424 42.15 -33.31 -3.09
CA LYS A 424 42.97 -33.00 -4.27
C LYS A 424 43.64 -31.63 -4.16
N TYR A 425 42.89 -30.59 -3.78
CA TYR A 425 43.43 -29.24 -3.63
C TYR A 425 44.42 -29.15 -2.47
N ALA A 426 44.13 -29.80 -1.34
CA ALA A 426 45.05 -29.89 -0.21
C ALA A 426 46.38 -30.55 -0.61
N GLN A 427 46.34 -31.63 -1.40
CA GLN A 427 47.53 -32.31 -1.88
C GLN A 427 48.38 -31.44 -2.80
N GLN A 428 47.75 -30.69 -3.71
CA GLN A 428 48.45 -29.74 -4.59
C GLN A 428 49.16 -28.65 -3.78
N TRP A 429 48.48 -28.09 -2.76
CA TRP A 429 49.08 -27.11 -1.86
C TRP A 429 50.22 -27.68 -1.02
N MET A 430 50.10 -28.93 -0.55
CA MET A 430 51.20 -29.59 0.17
C MET A 430 52.43 -29.81 -0.72
N GLN A 431 52.23 -30.22 -1.98
CA GLN A 431 53.33 -30.34 -2.96
C GLN A 431 54.00 -29.01 -3.26
N TYR A 432 53.20 -27.94 -3.41
CA TYR A 432 53.73 -26.60 -3.62
C TYR A 432 54.53 -26.10 -2.40
N LEU A 433 54.01 -26.35 -1.20
CA LEU A 433 54.70 -26.03 0.06
C LEU A 433 56.04 -26.77 0.18
N ASP A 434 56.09 -28.06 -0.17
CA ASP A 434 57.32 -28.85 -0.18
C ASP A 434 58.36 -28.27 -1.16
N SER A 435 57.92 -27.90 -2.36
CA SER A 435 58.80 -27.28 -3.36
C SER A 435 59.37 -25.93 -2.90
N GLU A 436 58.59 -25.11 -2.20
CA GLU A 436 59.04 -23.82 -1.70
C GLU A 436 60.02 -23.98 -0.53
N LEU A 437 59.80 -24.95 0.37
CA LEU A 437 60.75 -25.27 1.44
C LEU A 437 62.10 -25.79 0.90
N ASP A 438 62.07 -26.66 -0.11
CA ASP A 438 63.28 -27.13 -0.79
C ASP A 438 64.04 -25.97 -1.46
N ARG A 439 63.32 -25.08 -2.14
CA ARG A 439 63.90 -23.86 -2.73
C ARG A 439 64.56 -22.98 -1.67
N GLN A 440 63.90 -22.71 -0.55
CA GLN A 440 64.46 -21.88 0.52
C GLN A 440 65.69 -22.54 1.17
N THR A 441 65.68 -23.87 1.32
CA THR A 441 66.84 -24.61 1.82
C THR A 441 68.03 -24.44 0.88
N LYS A 442 67.85 -24.63 -0.43
CA LYS A 442 68.89 -24.43 -1.44
C LYS A 442 69.43 -23.01 -1.48
N LEU A 443 68.57 -21.99 -1.28
CA LEU A 443 68.98 -20.58 -1.23
C LEU A 443 69.75 -20.23 0.06
N ARG A 444 69.48 -20.93 1.16
CA ARG A 444 70.23 -20.75 2.42
C ARG A 444 71.60 -21.43 2.36
N ASP A 445 71.68 -22.55 1.65
CA ASP A 445 72.88 -23.37 1.56
C ASP A 445 73.81 -22.94 0.39
N SER A 446 73.39 -21.95 -0.42
CA SER A 446 74.16 -21.26 -1.46
C SER A 446 74.73 -19.94 -0.95
#